data_AF-A0A6L8MK99-F1
#
_entry.id   AF-A0A6L8MK99-F1
#
_cell.length_a   1.000
_cell.length_b   1.000
_cell.length_c   1.000
_cell.angle_alpha   90.00
_cell.angle_beta   90.00
_cell.angle_gamma   90.00
#
_symmetry.space_group_name_H-M   'P 1'
#
loop_
_entity.id
_entity.type
_entity.pdbx_description
1 polymer ?
#
loop_
_entity_poly.entity_id
_entity_poly.type
_entity_poly.pdbx_seq_one_letter_code
_entity_poly.pdbx_strand_id
1 'polypeptide(L)'
;MTVGGLSRKQCFGLIAVLMIAAHYFYFRVPFVANDYGSYKAEWPLLVDMLISLPLLYYFMFRPTLREFLKAWLGIAAAGVLVGRLLIPAEDKQLWRAIEGYWLLVVVLEVALELYVLMLVLHRVQAAMRLSGNADEAMERTIRGQLGASRFVPFAVFEMRVWYYGLFMRRGERLRFRGEQHFSYDKNDGNVSNQFAFLMVMLFEMPLMHMFLHLALSKPRLAWTLDILSLMSMLYLLAEYRASLWRPISLDYNALLIRNGVLTGDREVAYGLIEAVVRCEDGIRRQRGILRFRQSGRLNVEIRLRENSKLATPFGGEQSVSRIYLSLDHPDAFIDALRQRL
;
A
#
# COMPACT_ATOMS: atom_id res chain seq x y z
N MET A 1 19.98 6.54 31.68
CA MET A 1 21.27 7.11 32.12
C MET A 1 22.00 7.65 30.91
N THR A 2 21.98 8.97 30.78
CA THR A 2 22.61 9.79 29.74
C THR A 2 24.03 10.11 30.17
N VAL A 3 25.04 9.60 29.46
CA VAL A 3 26.40 10.11 29.55
C VAL A 3 26.54 11.11 28.40
N GLY A 4 26.61 12.40 28.72
CA GLY A 4 26.85 13.48 27.75
C GLY A 4 25.72 13.75 26.75
N GLY A 5 24.51 14.13 27.21
CA GLY A 5 23.45 14.78 26.39
C GLY A 5 22.85 14.00 25.20
N LEU A 6 23.49 12.94 24.73
CA LEU A 6 23.10 12.13 23.58
C LEU A 6 22.26 10.95 24.06
N SER A 7 21.15 10.70 23.37
CA SER A 7 20.37 9.48 23.58
C SER A 7 21.19 8.24 23.20
N ARG A 8 20.90 7.08 23.82
CA ARG A 8 21.56 5.80 23.48
C ARG A 8 21.50 5.48 21.98
N LYS A 9 20.42 5.88 21.31
CA LYS A 9 20.24 5.73 19.85
C LYS A 9 21.20 6.62 19.06
N GLN A 10 21.35 7.88 19.46
CA GLN A 10 22.31 8.80 18.84
C GLN A 10 23.76 8.36 19.07
N CYS A 11 24.08 7.85 20.26
CA CYS A 11 25.40 7.31 20.57
C CYS A 11 25.73 6.08 19.71
N PHE A 12 24.79 5.12 19.58
CA PHE A 12 24.97 3.97 18.69
C PHE A 12 25.17 4.40 17.24
N GLY A 13 24.35 5.33 16.75
CA GLY A 13 24.48 5.87 15.39
C GLY A 13 25.83 6.56 15.16
N LEU A 14 26.31 7.35 16.12
CA LEU A 14 27.61 8.02 16.04
C LEU A 14 28.75 7.01 15.95
N ILE A 15 28.74 5.96 16.77
CA ILE A 15 29.74 4.89 16.75
C ILE A 15 29.74 4.19 15.39
N ALA A 16 28.56 3.85 14.86
CA ALA A 16 28.45 3.22 13.54
C ALA A 16 29.01 4.12 12.43
N VAL A 17 28.72 5.43 12.44
CA VAL A 17 29.25 6.38 11.45
C VAL A 17 30.76 6.53 11.55
N LEU A 18 31.31 6.67 12.77
CA LEU A 18 32.75 6.76 12.98
C LEU A 18 33.48 5.50 12.51
N MET A 19 32.89 4.33 12.76
CA MET A 19 33.42 3.05 12.31
C MET A 19 33.41 2.95 10.78
N ILE A 20 32.34 3.36 10.11
CA ILE A 20 32.28 3.41 8.64
C ILE A 20 33.31 4.41 8.08
N ALA A 21 33.47 5.58 8.71
CA ALA A 21 34.47 6.57 8.32
C ALA A 21 35.91 6.04 8.49
N ALA A 22 36.17 5.28 9.55
CA ALA A 22 37.46 4.61 9.75
C ALA A 22 37.76 3.59 8.65
N HIS A 23 36.77 2.79 8.23
CA HIS A 23 36.92 1.87 7.11
C HIS A 23 37.10 2.62 5.78
N TYR A 24 36.39 3.73 5.57
CA TYR A 24 36.60 4.56 4.39
C TYR A 24 38.04 5.07 4.32
N PHE A 25 38.59 5.55 5.44
CA PHE A 25 39.98 5.97 5.53
C PHE A 25 40.94 4.80 5.28
N TYR A 26 40.65 3.62 5.86
CA TYR A 26 41.44 2.41 5.68
C TYR A 26 41.57 2.00 4.21
N PHE A 27 40.49 2.09 3.42
CA PHE A 27 40.51 1.73 2.01
C PHE A 27 41.07 2.81 1.08
N ARG A 28 41.14 4.08 1.51
CA ARG A 28 41.46 5.23 0.64
C ARG A 28 42.77 5.92 0.94
N VAL A 29 43.28 5.84 2.17
CA VAL A 29 44.49 6.56 2.58
C VAL A 29 45.60 5.57 2.90
N PRO A 30 46.80 5.68 2.29
CA PRO A 30 47.92 4.81 2.60
C PRO A 30 48.48 5.15 4.00
N PHE A 31 48.54 4.15 4.88
CA PHE A 31 49.11 4.27 6.22
C PHE A 31 49.61 2.91 6.72
N VAL A 32 50.20 2.87 7.92
CA VAL A 32 50.88 1.67 8.44
C VAL A 32 49.98 0.44 8.49
N ALA A 33 48.69 0.57 8.83
CA ALA A 33 47.83 -0.60 8.99
C ALA A 33 47.26 -1.19 7.69
N ASN A 34 47.39 -0.49 6.55
CA ASN A 34 47.07 -1.04 5.23
C ASN A 34 48.33 -1.28 4.37
N ASP A 35 49.50 -1.34 5.02
CA ASP A 35 50.81 -1.47 4.38
C ASP A 35 50.98 -0.49 3.21
N TYR A 36 50.69 0.78 3.49
CA TYR A 36 50.71 1.88 2.52
C TYR A 36 49.85 1.63 1.27
N GLY A 37 48.75 0.90 1.44
CA GLY A 37 47.77 0.60 0.40
C GLY A 37 48.02 -0.70 -0.38
N SER A 38 49.07 -1.47 -0.04
CA SER A 38 49.36 -2.77 -0.66
C SER A 38 48.40 -3.87 -0.16
N TYR A 39 47.94 -3.76 1.09
CA TYR A 39 47.11 -4.77 1.73
C TYR A 39 45.81 -4.15 2.28
N LYS A 40 44.71 -4.40 1.56
CA LYS A 40 43.38 -3.89 1.89
C LYS A 40 42.44 -5.05 2.22
N ALA A 41 42.56 -5.56 3.44
CA ALA A 41 41.76 -6.70 3.87
C ALA A 41 40.27 -6.35 3.98
N GLU A 42 39.40 -7.21 3.43
CA GLU A 42 37.94 -7.02 3.47
C GLU A 42 37.31 -7.53 4.79
N TRP A 43 37.95 -8.51 5.44
CA TRP A 43 37.41 -9.20 6.60
C TRP A 43 37.16 -8.33 7.85
N PRO A 44 37.93 -7.26 8.15
CA PRO A 44 37.65 -6.40 9.31
C PRO A 44 36.28 -5.74 9.22
N LEU A 45 35.88 -5.31 8.02
CA LEU A 45 34.56 -4.74 7.78
C LEU A 45 33.44 -5.77 8.00
N LEU A 46 33.65 -7.03 7.61
CA LEU A 46 32.68 -8.11 7.87
C LEU A 46 32.52 -8.40 9.35
N VAL A 47 33.64 -8.47 10.08
CA VAL A 47 33.62 -8.70 11.54
C VAL A 47 32.86 -7.58 12.22
N ASP A 48 33.10 -6.33 11.83
CA ASP A 48 32.45 -5.20 12.46
C ASP A 48 30.95 -5.12 12.16
N MET A 49 30.54 -5.50 10.95
CA MET A 49 29.12 -5.50 10.56
C MET A 49 28.34 -6.72 11.08
N LEU A 50 28.96 -7.90 11.16
CA LEU A 50 28.27 -9.14 11.57
C LEU A 50 28.38 -9.42 13.07
N ILE A 51 29.42 -8.90 13.73
CA ILE A 51 29.73 -9.22 15.13
C ILE A 51 29.76 -7.95 15.97
N SER A 52 30.67 -7.01 15.71
CA SER A 52 30.91 -5.87 16.61
C SER A 52 29.67 -4.97 16.79
N LEU A 53 29.05 -4.52 15.69
CA LEU A 53 27.86 -3.64 15.75
C LEU A 53 26.63 -4.33 16.33
N PRO A 54 26.27 -5.58 15.96
CA PRO A 54 25.18 -6.26 16.60
C PRO A 54 25.42 -6.54 18.08
N LEU A 55 26.65 -6.91 18.48
CA LEU A 55 26.99 -7.10 19.89
C LEU A 55 26.86 -5.78 20.68
N LEU A 56 27.32 -4.67 20.10
CA LEU A 56 27.13 -3.33 20.66
C LEU A 56 25.63 -2.99 20.80
N TYR A 57 24.82 -3.28 19.78
CA TYR A 57 23.37 -3.11 19.84
C TYR A 57 22.75 -3.93 20.98
N TYR A 58 23.17 -5.19 21.12
CA TYR A 58 22.72 -6.07 22.20
C TYR A 58 23.06 -5.49 23.58
N PHE A 59 24.30 -5.04 23.79
CA PHE A 59 24.73 -4.49 25.07
C PHE A 59 24.05 -3.15 25.42
N MET A 60 23.81 -2.28 24.43
CA MET A 60 23.22 -0.96 24.64
C MET A 60 21.71 -0.99 24.89
N PHE A 61 21.00 -1.87 24.19
CA PHE A 61 19.52 -1.88 24.18
C PHE A 61 18.90 -3.10 24.87
N ARG A 62 19.67 -4.16 25.12
CA ARG A 62 19.21 -5.45 25.67
C ARG A 62 17.88 -5.92 25.06
N PRO A 63 17.81 -6.02 23.71
CA PRO A 63 16.60 -6.40 22.98
C PRO A 63 16.20 -7.86 23.29
N THR A 64 14.94 -8.19 23.06
CA THR A 64 14.52 -9.60 22.98
C THR A 64 15.20 -10.31 21.81
N LEU A 65 15.29 -11.65 21.83
CA LEU A 65 15.94 -12.41 20.75
C LEU A 65 15.36 -12.08 19.36
N ARG A 66 14.05 -11.85 19.27
CA ARG A 66 13.38 -11.47 18.01
C ARG A 66 13.80 -10.09 17.52
N GLU A 67 13.89 -9.10 18.41
CA GLU A 67 14.32 -7.75 18.08
C GLU A 67 15.81 -7.70 17.74
N PHE A 68 16.62 -8.48 18.45
CA PHE A 68 18.04 -8.66 18.16
C PHE A 68 18.25 -9.22 16.76
N LEU A 69 17.57 -10.31 16.40
CA LEU A 69 17.70 -10.92 15.07
C LEU A 69 17.29 -9.96 13.95
N LYS A 70 16.23 -9.17 14.15
CA LYS A 70 15.82 -8.12 13.19
C LYS A 70 16.88 -7.04 13.03
N ALA A 71 17.43 -6.55 14.14
CA ALA A 71 18.47 -5.53 14.12
C ALA A 71 19.77 -6.08 13.51
N TRP A 72 20.17 -7.30 13.86
CA TRP A 72 21.31 -8.01 13.30
C TRP A 72 21.18 -8.14 11.78
N LEU A 73 20.03 -8.58 11.28
CA LEU A 73 19.77 -8.70 9.85
C LEU A 73 19.84 -7.34 9.14
N GLY A 74 19.27 -6.29 9.75
CA GLY A 74 19.33 -4.93 9.21
C GLY A 74 20.76 -4.37 9.16
N ILE A 75 21.56 -4.60 10.21
CA ILE A 75 22.97 -4.18 10.27
C ILE A 75 23.81 -4.98 9.24
N ALA A 76 23.58 -6.28 9.12
CA ALA A 76 24.26 -7.13 8.14
C ALA A 76 23.96 -6.68 6.70
N ALA A 77 22.69 -6.41 6.38
CA ALA A 77 22.27 -5.91 5.06
C ALA A 77 22.90 -4.53 4.75
N ALA A 78 22.90 -3.61 5.73
CA ALA A 78 23.57 -2.32 5.61
C ALA A 78 25.09 -2.47 5.41
N GLY A 79 25.71 -3.42 6.13
CA GLY A 79 27.14 -3.73 6.01
C GLY A 79 27.54 -4.19 4.61
N VAL A 80 26.74 -5.06 3.98
CA VAL A 80 26.96 -5.50 2.60
C VAL A 80 26.91 -4.32 1.62
N LEU A 81 25.94 -3.42 1.78
CA LEU A 81 25.82 -2.18 0.98
C LEU A 81 27.02 -1.25 1.19
N VAL A 82 27.46 -1.06 2.43
CA VAL A 82 28.62 -0.23 2.78
C VAL A 82 29.88 -0.80 2.15
N GLY A 83 30.16 -2.11 2.29
CA GLY A 83 31.34 -2.71 1.68
C GLY A 83 31.34 -2.65 0.15
N ARG A 84 30.16 -2.69 -0.47
CA ARG A 84 30.03 -2.48 -1.92
C ARG A 84 30.47 -1.08 -2.36
N LEU A 85 30.24 -0.06 -1.54
CA LEU A 85 30.58 1.34 -1.83
C LEU A 85 32.02 1.71 -1.43
N LEU A 86 32.50 1.15 -0.31
CA LEU A 86 33.80 1.52 0.27
C LEU A 86 34.97 0.77 -0.37
N ILE A 87 34.81 -0.53 -0.67
CA ILE A 87 35.90 -1.38 -1.15
C ILE A 87 36.14 -1.12 -2.64
N PRO A 88 37.38 -0.77 -3.06
CA PRO A 88 37.73 -0.62 -4.48
C PRO A 88 37.45 -1.90 -5.28
N ALA A 89 37.01 -1.77 -6.53
CA ALA A 89 36.57 -2.92 -7.34
C ALA A 89 37.66 -3.98 -7.55
N GLU A 90 38.93 -3.57 -7.56
CA GLU A 90 40.11 -4.43 -7.73
C GLU A 90 40.31 -5.37 -6.54
N ASP A 91 39.97 -4.92 -5.33
CA ASP A 91 40.26 -5.58 -4.05
C ASP A 91 39.07 -6.40 -3.52
N LYS A 92 37.96 -6.49 -4.26
CA LYS A 92 36.77 -7.27 -3.89
C LYS A 92 36.92 -8.75 -4.26
N GLN A 93 37.45 -9.57 -3.37
CA GLN A 93 37.38 -11.04 -3.51
C GLN A 93 36.20 -11.62 -2.72
N LEU A 94 36.11 -11.31 -1.42
CA LEU A 94 35.03 -11.77 -0.55
C LEU A 94 33.70 -11.11 -0.93
N TRP A 95 33.71 -9.80 -1.20
CA TRP A 95 32.51 -9.08 -1.60
C TRP A 95 31.97 -9.53 -2.95
N ARG A 96 32.80 -9.98 -3.90
CA ARG A 96 32.30 -10.54 -5.16
C ARG A 96 31.56 -11.86 -4.94
N ALA A 97 32.02 -12.71 -4.02
CA ALA A 97 31.31 -13.94 -3.67
C ALA A 97 29.95 -13.64 -3.02
N ILE A 98 29.91 -12.69 -2.08
CA ILE A 98 28.66 -12.24 -1.43
C ILE A 98 27.73 -11.57 -2.44
N GLU A 99 28.26 -10.69 -3.29
CA GLU A 99 27.53 -10.08 -4.39
C GLU A 99 27.02 -11.15 -5.36
N GLY A 100 27.68 -12.29 -5.55
CA GLY A 100 27.20 -13.40 -6.38
C GLY A 100 25.92 -14.07 -5.88
N TYR A 101 25.69 -14.07 -4.55
CA TYR A 101 24.47 -14.61 -3.94
C TYR A 101 23.31 -13.61 -3.87
N TRP A 102 23.45 -12.41 -4.46
CA TRP A 102 22.40 -11.38 -4.44
C TRP A 102 21.06 -11.88 -4.97
N LEU A 103 21.09 -12.73 -6.01
CA LEU A 103 19.89 -13.36 -6.59
C LEU A 103 19.19 -14.25 -5.56
N LEU A 104 19.95 -15.00 -4.76
CA LEU A 104 19.39 -15.87 -3.71
C LEU A 104 18.75 -15.06 -2.58
N VAL A 105 19.38 -13.93 -2.19
CA VAL A 105 18.80 -13.00 -1.20
C VAL A 105 17.52 -12.38 -1.72
N VAL A 106 17.50 -11.89 -2.97
CA VAL A 106 16.31 -11.32 -3.61
C VAL A 106 15.19 -12.36 -3.72
N VAL A 107 15.51 -13.60 -4.13
CA VAL A 107 14.52 -14.69 -4.21
C VAL A 107 13.94 -15.03 -2.84
N LEU A 108 14.78 -15.10 -1.79
CA LEU A 108 14.30 -15.36 -0.42
C LEU A 108 13.43 -14.22 0.11
N GLU A 109 13.78 -12.96 -0.17
CA GLU A 109 13.00 -11.79 0.24
C GLU A 109 11.63 -11.78 -0.44
N VAL A 110 11.57 -11.99 -1.75
CA VAL A 110 10.32 -12.12 -2.51
C VAL A 110 9.50 -13.32 -2.01
N ALA A 111 10.14 -14.46 -1.72
CA ALA A 111 9.44 -15.63 -1.20
C ALA A 111 8.85 -15.39 0.20
N LEU A 112 9.57 -14.69 1.07
CA LEU A 112 9.09 -14.29 2.40
C LEU A 112 7.90 -13.34 2.29
N GLU A 113 7.99 -12.34 1.41
CA GLU A 113 6.91 -11.37 1.19
C GLU A 113 5.65 -12.05 0.65
N LEU A 114 5.80 -12.94 -0.34
CA LEU A 114 4.70 -13.77 -0.85
C LEU A 114 4.12 -14.68 0.23
N TYR A 115 4.95 -15.27 1.10
CA TYR A 115 4.48 -16.09 2.21
C TYR A 115 3.66 -15.30 3.22
N VAL A 116 4.12 -14.11 3.62
CA VAL A 116 3.38 -13.21 4.53
C VAL A 116 2.08 -12.77 3.89
N LEU A 117 2.10 -12.39 2.62
CA LEU A 117 0.90 -12.06 1.85
C LEU A 117 -0.10 -13.23 1.91
N MET A 118 0.34 -14.44 1.54
CA MET A 118 -0.49 -15.65 1.59
C MET A 118 -1.06 -15.93 2.99
N LEU A 119 -0.28 -15.72 4.06
CA LEU A 119 -0.76 -15.90 5.44
C LEU A 119 -1.87 -14.90 5.78
N VAL A 120 -1.67 -13.61 5.48
CA VAL A 120 -2.68 -12.56 5.71
C VAL A 120 -3.94 -12.92 4.95
N LEU A 121 -3.81 -13.32 3.70
CA LEU A 121 -4.95 -13.68 2.86
C LEU A 121 -5.67 -14.93 3.35
N HIS A 122 -4.95 -15.93 3.85
CA HIS A 122 -5.56 -17.11 4.44
C HIS A 122 -6.35 -16.76 5.70
N ARG A 123 -5.80 -15.89 6.56
CA ARG A 123 -6.49 -15.35 7.75
C ARG A 123 -7.75 -14.59 7.36
N VAL A 124 -7.70 -13.84 6.26
CA VAL A 124 -8.84 -13.07 5.75
C VAL A 124 -9.89 -13.97 5.14
N GLN A 125 -9.49 -14.96 4.36
CA GLN A 125 -10.39 -15.98 3.85
C GLN A 125 -11.07 -16.76 4.98
N ALA A 126 -10.35 -17.08 6.05
CA ALA A 126 -10.91 -17.69 7.25
C ALA A 126 -11.91 -16.74 7.94
N ALA A 127 -11.57 -15.45 8.09
CA ALA A 127 -12.47 -14.44 8.66
C ALA A 127 -13.73 -14.22 7.81
N MET A 128 -13.61 -14.25 6.48
CA MET A 128 -14.75 -14.15 5.55
C MET A 128 -15.69 -15.35 5.64
N ARG A 129 -15.18 -16.55 5.96
CA ARG A 129 -16.04 -17.74 6.19
C ARG A 129 -16.93 -17.59 7.43
N LEU A 130 -16.55 -16.72 8.37
CA LEU A 130 -17.29 -16.47 9.61
C LEU A 130 -18.33 -15.35 9.48
N SER A 131 -18.03 -14.26 8.76
CA SER A 131 -18.93 -13.09 8.67
C SER A 131 -19.79 -13.04 7.40
N GLY A 132 -19.36 -13.68 6.30
CA GLY A 132 -19.99 -13.55 4.98
C GLY A 132 -19.80 -12.18 4.29
N ASN A 133 -19.41 -11.14 5.04
CA ASN A 133 -19.10 -9.80 4.54
C ASN A 133 -17.58 -9.55 4.54
N ALA A 134 -17.02 -9.45 3.34
CA ALA A 134 -15.58 -9.32 3.11
C ALA A 134 -15.03 -7.98 3.62
N ASP A 135 -15.74 -6.87 3.36
CA ASP A 135 -15.27 -5.54 3.72
C ASP A 135 -15.21 -5.35 5.24
N GLU A 136 -16.22 -5.83 5.96
CA GLU A 136 -16.22 -5.77 7.43
C GLU A 136 -15.16 -6.68 8.04
N ALA A 137 -14.94 -7.86 7.47
CA ALA A 137 -13.90 -8.77 7.95
C ALA A 137 -12.50 -8.14 7.82
N MET A 138 -12.24 -7.46 6.70
CA MET A 138 -11.00 -6.71 6.47
C MET A 138 -10.82 -5.58 7.47
N GLU A 139 -11.85 -4.74 7.63
CA GLU A 139 -11.80 -3.61 8.56
C GLU A 139 -11.57 -4.06 10.01
N ARG A 140 -12.31 -5.07 10.47
CA ARG A 140 -12.14 -5.63 11.83
C ARG A 140 -10.75 -6.21 12.02
N THR A 141 -10.22 -6.95 11.03
CA THR A 141 -8.90 -7.58 11.12
C THR A 141 -7.79 -6.55 11.19
N ILE A 142 -7.85 -5.51 10.35
CA ILE A 142 -6.83 -4.45 10.33
C ILE A 142 -6.91 -3.60 11.59
N ARG A 143 -8.11 -3.19 11.98
CA ARG A 143 -8.30 -2.38 13.19
C ARG A 143 -7.91 -3.14 14.46
N GLY A 144 -8.12 -4.46 14.48
CA GLY A 144 -7.65 -5.34 15.56
C GLY A 144 -6.12 -5.42 15.66
N GLN A 145 -5.39 -5.34 14.54
CA GLN A 145 -3.92 -5.40 14.52
C GLN A 145 -3.24 -4.03 14.68
N LEU A 146 -3.79 -2.98 14.07
CA LEU A 146 -3.21 -1.63 14.03
C LEU A 146 -3.83 -0.67 15.07
N GLY A 147 -4.86 -1.09 15.81
CA GLY A 147 -5.55 -0.27 16.80
C GLY A 147 -6.26 0.93 16.19
N ALA A 148 -6.26 2.07 16.89
CA ALA A 148 -6.85 3.34 16.44
C ALA A 148 -5.88 4.19 15.58
N SER A 149 -4.94 3.55 14.89
CA SER A 149 -3.93 4.24 14.09
C SER A 149 -4.55 4.98 12.89
N ARG A 150 -3.97 6.14 12.53
CA ARG A 150 -4.33 6.88 11.30
C ARG A 150 -4.03 6.10 10.01
N PHE A 151 -3.24 5.02 10.10
CA PHE A 151 -2.93 4.16 8.97
C PHE A 151 -4.00 3.09 8.70
N VAL A 152 -4.98 2.91 9.60
CA VAL A 152 -6.05 1.92 9.41
C VAL A 152 -6.78 2.09 8.07
N PRO A 153 -7.23 3.30 7.68
CA PRO A 153 -7.97 3.46 6.43
C PRO A 153 -7.12 3.14 5.19
N PHE A 154 -5.84 3.53 5.21
CA PHE A 154 -4.90 3.19 4.13
C PHE A 154 -4.64 1.68 4.04
N ALA A 155 -4.45 1.02 5.18
CA ALA A 155 -4.28 -0.43 5.21
C ALA A 155 -5.53 -1.18 4.72
N VAL A 156 -6.74 -0.69 5.05
CA VAL A 156 -8.00 -1.26 4.57
C VAL A 156 -8.15 -1.09 3.07
N PHE A 157 -7.80 0.10 2.57
CA PHE A 157 -7.74 0.37 1.15
C PHE A 157 -6.81 -0.61 0.42
N GLU A 158 -5.56 -0.74 0.87
CA GLU A 158 -4.60 -1.66 0.27
C GLU A 158 -5.09 -3.11 0.30
N MET A 159 -5.59 -3.56 1.44
CA MET A 159 -6.12 -4.91 1.58
C MET A 159 -7.29 -5.20 0.63
N ARG A 160 -8.16 -4.21 0.38
CA ARG A 160 -9.23 -4.33 -0.62
C ARG A 160 -8.66 -4.41 -2.03
N VAL A 161 -7.63 -3.64 -2.37
CA VAL A 161 -6.97 -3.73 -3.68
C VAL A 161 -6.46 -5.15 -3.91
N TRP A 162 -5.71 -5.69 -2.96
CA TRP A 162 -5.20 -7.07 -3.04
C TRP A 162 -6.33 -8.09 -3.14
N TYR A 163 -7.36 -7.95 -2.29
CA TYR A 163 -8.48 -8.87 -2.25
C TYR A 163 -9.27 -8.90 -3.57
N TYR A 164 -9.78 -7.75 -4.01
CA TYR A 164 -10.57 -7.65 -5.22
C TYR A 164 -9.72 -7.95 -6.45
N GLY A 165 -8.48 -7.45 -6.51
CA GLY A 165 -7.56 -7.64 -7.63
C GLY A 165 -7.14 -9.09 -7.85
N LEU A 166 -6.75 -9.83 -6.80
CA LEU A 166 -6.16 -11.17 -6.95
C LEU A 166 -6.97 -12.31 -6.33
N PHE A 167 -7.59 -12.12 -5.16
CA PHE A 167 -8.10 -13.23 -4.35
C PHE A 167 -9.58 -13.49 -4.46
N MET A 168 -10.33 -12.51 -4.93
CA MET A 168 -11.74 -12.64 -5.19
C MET A 168 -11.98 -13.64 -6.33
N ARG A 169 -12.67 -14.75 -6.03
CA ARG A 169 -13.01 -15.81 -7.00
C ARG A 169 -14.50 -15.98 -7.29
N ARG A 170 -15.39 -15.66 -6.33
CA ARG A 170 -16.85 -15.83 -6.46
C ARG A 170 -17.58 -14.59 -5.93
N GLY A 171 -17.68 -13.55 -6.76
CA GLY A 171 -18.28 -12.25 -6.39
C GLY A 171 -19.73 -12.33 -5.96
N GLU A 172 -20.51 -13.16 -6.64
CA GLU A 172 -21.94 -13.39 -6.38
C GLU A 172 -22.26 -13.88 -4.96
N ARG A 173 -21.26 -14.44 -4.25
CA ARG A 173 -21.43 -14.96 -2.89
C ARG A 173 -21.07 -13.95 -1.81
N LEU A 174 -20.59 -12.77 -2.19
CA LEU A 174 -20.27 -11.70 -1.26
C LEU A 174 -21.56 -11.15 -0.67
N ARG A 175 -21.61 -11.04 0.65
CA ARG A 175 -22.68 -10.32 1.35
C ARG A 175 -22.16 -8.95 1.74
N PHE A 176 -23.01 -7.93 1.63
CA PHE A 176 -22.67 -6.57 2.03
C PHE A 176 -23.68 -6.09 3.07
N ARG A 177 -23.25 -5.19 3.95
CA ARG A 177 -24.14 -4.55 4.92
C ARG A 177 -25.17 -3.69 4.21
N GLY A 178 -26.42 -3.78 4.66
CA GLY A 178 -27.59 -3.09 4.13
C GLY A 178 -28.71 -4.07 3.78
N GLU A 179 -29.96 -3.58 3.82
CA GLU A 179 -31.16 -4.36 3.50
C GLU A 179 -31.51 -4.28 2.01
N GLN A 180 -31.24 -3.13 1.39
CA GLN A 180 -31.47 -2.89 -0.04
C GLN A 180 -30.16 -2.49 -0.72
N HIS A 181 -29.92 -3.03 -1.91
CA HIS A 181 -28.67 -2.86 -2.65
C HIS A 181 -28.96 -2.29 -4.04
N PHE A 182 -28.15 -1.32 -4.45
CA PHE A 182 -28.25 -0.63 -5.74
C PHE A 182 -26.91 -0.69 -6.46
N SER A 183 -26.96 -1.12 -7.71
CA SER A 183 -25.79 -1.26 -8.58
C SER A 183 -25.53 0.02 -9.39
N TYR A 184 -24.31 0.12 -9.88
CA TYR A 184 -23.81 1.24 -10.70
C TYR A 184 -22.83 0.75 -11.78
N ASP A 185 -22.79 -0.55 -12.04
CA ASP A 185 -21.82 -1.17 -12.93
C ASP A 185 -22.11 -0.86 -14.40
N LYS A 186 -23.39 -0.74 -14.76
CA LYS A 186 -23.85 -0.62 -16.16
C LYS A 186 -24.03 0.82 -16.59
N ASN A 187 -24.22 1.75 -15.65
CA ASN A 187 -24.55 3.13 -15.95
C ASN A 187 -23.49 3.76 -16.86
N ASP A 188 -23.93 4.17 -18.05
CA ASP A 188 -23.12 4.76 -19.12
C ASP A 188 -21.85 3.95 -19.46
N GLY A 189 -21.94 2.62 -19.35
CA GLY A 189 -20.82 1.73 -19.66
C GLY A 189 -19.65 1.80 -18.68
N ASN A 190 -19.89 2.19 -17.41
CA ASN A 190 -18.86 2.37 -16.39
C ASN A 190 -17.87 1.19 -16.31
N VAL A 191 -18.38 -0.03 -16.08
CA VAL A 191 -17.53 -1.24 -16.03
C VAL A 191 -16.91 -1.61 -17.38
N SER A 192 -17.61 -1.33 -18.49
CA SER A 192 -17.08 -1.54 -19.84
C SER A 192 -15.87 -0.66 -20.13
N ASN A 193 -15.92 0.62 -19.73
CA ASN A 193 -14.79 1.55 -19.86
C ASN A 193 -13.60 1.09 -19.01
N GLN A 194 -13.84 0.68 -17.76
CA GLN A 194 -12.79 0.15 -16.89
C GLN A 194 -12.13 -1.09 -17.50
N PHE A 195 -12.92 -1.99 -18.08
CA PHE A 195 -12.40 -3.16 -18.81
C PHE A 195 -11.59 -2.79 -20.05
N ALA A 196 -12.06 -1.81 -20.84
CA ALA A 196 -11.34 -1.33 -22.02
C ALA A 196 -9.95 -0.78 -21.64
N PHE A 197 -9.86 0.04 -20.57
CA PHE A 197 -8.57 0.52 -20.06
C PHE A 197 -7.64 -0.63 -19.63
N LEU A 198 -8.18 -1.66 -18.96
CA LEU A 198 -7.41 -2.84 -18.59
C LEU A 198 -6.85 -3.58 -19.82
N MET A 199 -7.66 -3.74 -20.86
CA MET A 199 -7.21 -4.38 -22.11
C MET A 199 -6.15 -3.54 -22.82
N VAL A 200 -6.33 -2.23 -22.91
CA VAL A 200 -5.34 -1.32 -23.52
C VAL A 200 -4.00 -1.44 -22.80
N MET A 201 -3.95 -1.35 -21.47
CA MET A 201 -2.70 -1.51 -20.73
C MET A 201 -2.07 -2.89 -20.94
N LEU A 202 -2.87 -3.96 -20.97
CA LEU A 202 -2.36 -5.32 -21.16
C LEU A 202 -1.64 -5.48 -22.51
N PHE A 203 -2.16 -4.88 -23.58
CA PHE A 203 -1.54 -4.92 -24.91
C PHE A 203 -0.42 -3.89 -25.08
N GLU A 204 -0.52 -2.74 -24.43
CA GLU A 204 0.49 -1.68 -24.49
C GLU A 204 1.76 -2.08 -23.74
N MET A 205 1.64 -2.80 -22.61
CA MET A 205 2.77 -3.14 -21.75
C MET A 205 3.97 -3.78 -22.47
N PRO A 206 3.80 -4.86 -23.26
CA PRO A 206 4.94 -5.47 -23.96
C PRO A 206 5.57 -4.52 -24.99
N LEU A 207 4.76 -3.69 -25.65
CA LEU A 207 5.22 -2.71 -26.63
C LEU A 207 6.04 -1.61 -25.94
N MET A 208 5.55 -1.11 -24.81
CA MET A 208 6.25 -0.12 -24.00
C MET A 208 7.52 -0.68 -23.38
N HIS A 209 7.52 -1.94 -22.92
CA HIS A 209 8.73 -2.59 -22.45
C HIS A 209 9.80 -2.65 -23.54
N MET A 210 9.43 -3.12 -24.73
CA MET A 210 10.36 -3.20 -25.88
C MET A 210 10.88 -1.80 -26.26
N PHE A 211 9.99 -0.81 -26.34
CA PHE A 211 10.36 0.58 -26.63
C PHE A 211 11.35 1.12 -25.59
N LEU A 212 11.06 0.94 -24.30
CA LEU A 212 11.93 1.40 -23.21
C LEU A 212 13.27 0.67 -23.21
N HIS A 213 13.29 -0.63 -23.49
CA HIS A 213 14.52 -1.41 -23.59
C HIS A 213 15.41 -0.93 -24.75
N LEU A 214 14.82 -0.48 -25.86
CA LEU A 214 15.55 0.05 -27.01
C LEU A 214 15.95 1.52 -26.85
N ALA A 215 15.09 2.34 -26.24
CA ALA A 215 15.30 3.78 -26.09
C ALA A 215 16.17 4.16 -24.89
N LEU A 216 16.12 3.38 -23.80
CA LEU A 216 16.89 3.67 -22.59
C LEU A 216 18.20 2.88 -22.58
N SER A 217 19.32 3.57 -22.37
CA SER A 217 20.64 2.94 -22.20
C SER A 217 20.76 2.10 -20.92
N LYS A 218 19.76 2.11 -20.04
CA LYS A 218 19.75 1.40 -18.75
C LYS A 218 18.60 0.39 -18.69
N PRO A 219 18.86 -0.91 -18.93
CA PRO A 219 17.83 -1.95 -18.92
C PRO A 219 17.03 -2.04 -17.61
N ARG A 220 17.64 -1.64 -16.48
CA ARG A 220 17.00 -1.67 -15.15
C ARG A 220 15.78 -0.76 -15.03
N LEU A 221 15.77 0.38 -15.75
CA LEU A 221 14.66 1.33 -15.68
C LEU A 221 13.40 0.77 -16.37
N ALA A 222 13.55 0.01 -17.45
CA ALA A 222 12.43 -0.64 -18.13
C ALA A 222 11.69 -1.59 -17.15
N TRP A 223 12.44 -2.46 -16.45
CA TRP A 223 11.87 -3.36 -15.45
C TRP A 223 11.18 -2.65 -14.29
N THR A 224 11.73 -1.52 -13.79
CA THR A 224 11.06 -0.73 -12.76
C THR A 224 9.71 -0.18 -13.26
N LEU A 225 9.66 0.30 -14.50
CA LEU A 225 8.45 0.82 -15.11
C LEU A 225 7.42 -0.29 -15.35
N ASP A 226 7.83 -1.49 -15.74
CA ASP A 226 6.92 -2.63 -15.89
C ASP A 226 6.29 -3.03 -14.55
N ILE A 227 7.09 -3.10 -13.48
CA ILE A 227 6.57 -3.42 -12.13
C ILE A 227 5.55 -2.37 -11.71
N LEU A 228 5.85 -1.08 -11.91
CA LEU A 228 4.92 0.01 -11.57
C LEU A 228 3.63 -0.06 -12.40
N SER A 229 3.77 -0.41 -13.67
CA SER A 229 2.63 -0.56 -14.58
C SER A 229 1.79 -1.77 -14.17
N LEU A 230 2.41 -2.89 -13.78
CA LEU A 230 1.72 -4.09 -13.32
C LEU A 230 0.97 -3.84 -12.01
N MET A 231 1.57 -3.08 -11.09
CA MET A 231 0.88 -2.61 -9.89
C MET A 231 -0.30 -1.71 -10.27
N SER A 232 -0.14 -0.77 -11.20
CA SER A 232 -1.24 0.10 -11.64
C SER A 232 -2.39 -0.71 -12.25
N MET A 233 -2.07 -1.72 -13.06
CA MET A 233 -3.06 -2.65 -13.63
C MET A 233 -3.78 -3.45 -12.54
N LEU A 234 -3.08 -3.88 -11.48
CA LEU A 234 -3.70 -4.54 -10.33
C LEU A 234 -4.74 -3.64 -9.65
N TYR A 235 -4.43 -2.36 -9.43
CA TYR A 235 -5.37 -1.41 -8.82
C TYR A 235 -6.59 -1.20 -9.69
N LEU A 236 -6.41 -1.10 -11.01
CA LEU A 236 -7.52 -0.96 -11.95
C LEU A 236 -8.35 -2.24 -12.05
N LEU A 237 -7.74 -3.42 -11.93
CA LEU A 237 -8.46 -4.70 -11.88
C LEU A 237 -9.28 -4.81 -10.59
N ALA A 238 -8.72 -4.36 -9.46
CA ALA A 238 -9.44 -4.30 -8.19
C ALA A 238 -10.63 -3.32 -8.27
N GLU A 239 -10.44 -2.14 -8.88
CA GLU A 239 -11.51 -1.17 -9.12
C GLU A 239 -12.62 -1.76 -10.02
N TYR A 240 -12.25 -2.40 -11.13
CA TYR A 240 -13.17 -3.10 -12.03
C TYR A 240 -14.03 -4.13 -11.30
N ARG A 241 -13.39 -5.02 -10.54
CA ARG A 241 -14.10 -6.05 -9.77
C ARG A 241 -14.93 -5.47 -8.65
N ALA A 242 -14.46 -4.43 -7.95
CA ALA A 242 -15.24 -3.79 -6.92
C ALA A 242 -16.47 -3.08 -7.48
N SER A 243 -16.36 -2.45 -8.66
CA SER A 243 -17.48 -1.78 -9.33
C SER A 243 -18.61 -2.73 -9.71
N LEU A 244 -18.27 -3.98 -10.06
CA LEU A 244 -19.24 -5.03 -10.37
C LEU A 244 -20.02 -5.53 -9.15
N TRP A 245 -19.37 -5.58 -7.97
CA TRP A 245 -19.89 -6.37 -6.86
C TRP A 245 -20.14 -5.58 -5.58
N ARG A 246 -19.63 -4.35 -5.40
CA ARG A 246 -19.84 -3.56 -4.18
C ARG A 246 -21.04 -2.61 -4.39
N PRO A 247 -22.25 -2.93 -3.90
CA PRO A 247 -23.40 -2.06 -4.11
C PRO A 247 -23.40 -0.88 -3.13
N ILE A 248 -24.02 0.22 -3.58
CA ILE A 248 -24.53 1.26 -2.69
C ILE A 248 -25.72 0.67 -1.95
N SER A 249 -25.75 0.79 -0.62
CA SER A 249 -26.75 0.08 0.19
C SER A 249 -27.47 1.00 1.16
N LEU A 250 -28.76 0.71 1.38
CA LEU A 250 -29.56 1.32 2.43
C LEU A 250 -29.57 0.35 3.62
N ASP A 251 -29.02 0.80 4.74
CA ASP A 251 -29.04 0.08 6.02
C ASP A 251 -30.17 0.57 6.91
N TYR A 252 -30.35 -0.02 8.10
CA TYR A 252 -31.41 0.39 9.02
C TYR A 252 -31.28 1.86 9.45
N ASN A 253 -30.06 2.36 9.69
CA ASN A 253 -29.82 3.71 10.23
C ASN A 253 -29.11 4.68 9.28
N ALA A 254 -28.53 4.19 8.18
CA ALA A 254 -27.66 4.99 7.32
C ALA A 254 -27.62 4.52 5.87
N LEU A 255 -27.32 5.46 4.98
CA LEU A 255 -26.93 5.21 3.60
C LEU A 255 -25.43 4.87 3.55
N LEU A 256 -25.11 3.70 3.01
CA LEU A 256 -23.76 3.19 2.83
C LEU A 256 -23.33 3.34 1.37
N ILE A 257 -22.48 4.34 1.11
CA ILE A 257 -21.96 4.65 -0.23
C ILE A 257 -20.63 3.92 -0.41
N ARG A 258 -20.64 2.92 -1.29
CA ARG A 258 -19.47 2.15 -1.73
C ARG A 258 -19.34 2.35 -3.23
N ASN A 259 -18.17 2.77 -3.70
CA ASN A 259 -17.97 3.13 -5.10
C ASN A 259 -16.57 2.73 -5.58
N GLY A 260 -16.42 1.45 -5.93
CA GLY A 260 -15.12 0.87 -6.28
C GLY A 260 -14.23 0.66 -5.07
N VAL A 261 -12.94 0.40 -5.26
CA VAL A 261 -11.94 0.37 -4.16
C VAL A 261 -11.24 1.72 -4.01
N LEU A 262 -11.02 2.43 -5.12
CA LEU A 262 -10.26 3.67 -5.18
C LEU A 262 -10.99 4.85 -4.53
N THR A 263 -12.33 4.80 -4.50
CA THR A 263 -13.11 5.79 -3.76
C THR A 263 -13.37 5.27 -2.35
N GLY A 264 -12.96 6.03 -1.34
CA GLY A 264 -13.24 5.65 0.04
C GLY A 264 -14.73 5.69 0.39
N ASP A 265 -15.17 4.68 1.13
CA ASP A 265 -16.55 4.49 1.53
C ASP A 265 -17.06 5.65 2.40
N ARG A 266 -18.36 5.95 2.31
CA ARG A 266 -19.02 6.92 3.18
C ARG A 266 -20.27 6.31 3.80
N GLU A 267 -20.45 6.54 5.09
CA GLU A 267 -21.68 6.27 5.82
C GLU A 267 -22.36 7.61 6.11
N VAL A 268 -23.61 7.76 5.67
CA VAL A 268 -24.39 8.99 5.80
C VAL A 268 -25.66 8.65 6.57
N ALA A 269 -25.78 9.15 7.79
CA ALA A 269 -26.99 8.96 8.60
C ALA A 269 -28.21 9.66 7.94
N TYR A 270 -29.38 9.03 7.99
CA TYR A 270 -30.59 9.56 7.35
C TYR A 270 -30.97 10.95 7.87
N GLY A 271 -30.76 11.22 9.16
CA GLY A 271 -31.01 12.54 9.76
C GLY A 271 -30.19 13.68 9.17
N LEU A 272 -29.09 13.41 8.45
CA LEU A 272 -28.28 14.42 7.76
C LEU A 272 -28.80 14.75 6.36
N ILE A 273 -29.67 13.91 5.80
CA ILE A 273 -30.18 14.07 4.45
C ILE A 273 -31.40 15.00 4.50
N GLU A 274 -31.38 16.04 3.68
CA GLU A 274 -32.47 17.00 3.54
C GLU A 274 -33.40 16.60 2.39
N ALA A 275 -32.82 16.25 1.23
CA ALA A 275 -33.58 15.88 0.05
C ALA A 275 -32.78 14.98 -0.88
N VAL A 276 -33.50 14.18 -1.66
CA VAL A 276 -32.95 13.39 -2.76
C VAL A 276 -33.74 13.66 -4.04
N VAL A 277 -33.01 13.99 -5.11
CA VAL A 277 -33.57 14.35 -6.43
C VAL A 277 -32.72 13.77 -7.56
N ARG A 278 -33.33 13.65 -8.75
CA ARG A 278 -32.56 13.40 -9.96
C ARG A 278 -31.67 14.60 -10.30
N CYS A 279 -30.51 14.32 -10.87
CA CYS A 279 -29.61 15.36 -11.37
C CYS A 279 -29.22 15.13 -12.82
N GLU A 280 -28.85 16.22 -13.49
CA GLU A 280 -28.18 16.16 -14.78
C GLU A 280 -26.68 15.95 -14.62
N ASP A 281 -26.02 15.53 -15.69
CA ASP A 281 -24.57 15.38 -15.68
C ASP A 281 -23.87 16.73 -15.86
N GLY A 282 -22.55 16.78 -15.66
CA GLY A 282 -21.78 18.01 -15.90
C GLY A 282 -21.61 18.93 -14.68
N ILE A 283 -21.93 18.45 -13.48
CA ILE A 283 -21.60 19.17 -12.23
C ILE A 283 -20.07 19.49 -12.22
N ARG A 284 -19.61 20.54 -11.52
CA ARG A 284 -18.16 20.85 -11.38
C ARG A 284 -17.62 20.40 -10.02
N ARG A 285 -16.33 20.08 -9.94
CA ARG A 285 -15.71 19.74 -8.64
C ARG A 285 -15.59 21.03 -7.84
N GLN A 286 -16.18 21.05 -6.65
CA GLN A 286 -16.18 22.20 -5.75
C GLN A 286 -16.07 21.72 -4.30
N ARG A 287 -15.62 22.60 -3.41
CA ARG A 287 -15.54 22.30 -1.98
C ARG A 287 -16.95 22.04 -1.44
N GLY A 288 -17.12 20.97 -0.67
CA GLY A 288 -18.41 20.55 -0.12
C GLY A 288 -19.25 19.66 -1.05
N ILE A 289 -18.78 19.38 -2.27
CA ILE A 289 -19.45 18.46 -3.19
C ILE A 289 -18.67 17.14 -3.28
N LEU A 290 -19.32 16.03 -2.94
CA LEU A 290 -18.81 14.68 -3.16
C LEU A 290 -19.42 14.06 -4.42
N ARG A 291 -18.63 13.33 -5.20
CA ARG A 291 -19.04 12.81 -6.51
C ARG A 291 -18.55 11.39 -6.68
N PHE A 292 -19.51 10.48 -6.77
CA PHE A 292 -19.31 9.05 -6.98
C PHE A 292 -19.75 8.70 -8.40
N ARG A 293 -18.94 9.14 -9.36
CA ARG A 293 -19.21 8.98 -10.81
C ARG A 293 -18.57 7.71 -11.38
N GLN A 294 -17.34 7.43 -10.97
CA GLN A 294 -16.40 6.58 -11.73
C GLN A 294 -16.39 6.98 -13.23
N SER A 295 -16.61 6.03 -14.14
CA SER A 295 -16.67 6.24 -15.58
C SER A 295 -18.11 6.36 -16.10
N GLY A 296 -19.11 6.43 -15.22
CA GLY A 296 -20.52 6.57 -15.59
C GLY A 296 -21.03 8.02 -15.62
N ARG A 297 -22.36 8.17 -15.70
CA ARG A 297 -23.04 9.47 -15.70
C ARG A 297 -23.68 9.77 -14.33
N LEU A 298 -23.51 10.98 -13.79
CA LEU A 298 -24.21 11.35 -12.55
C LEU A 298 -25.70 11.50 -12.81
N ASN A 299 -26.52 10.90 -11.94
CA ASN A 299 -27.98 10.88 -12.11
C ASN A 299 -28.78 11.06 -10.81
N VAL A 300 -28.15 11.01 -9.64
CA VAL A 300 -28.79 11.28 -8.35
C VAL A 300 -28.02 12.33 -7.57
N GLU A 301 -28.73 13.30 -7.02
CA GLU A 301 -28.24 14.29 -6.05
C GLU A 301 -28.90 14.06 -4.69
N ILE A 302 -28.05 13.97 -3.66
CA ILE A 302 -28.44 13.96 -2.26
C ILE A 302 -27.97 15.28 -1.64
N ARG A 303 -28.91 16.08 -1.16
CA ARG A 303 -28.65 17.31 -0.42
C ARG A 303 -28.58 16.98 1.06
N LEU A 304 -27.50 17.42 1.69
CA LEU A 304 -27.30 17.30 3.11
C LEU A 304 -27.67 18.61 3.80
N ARG A 305 -28.13 18.51 5.04
CA ARG A 305 -28.44 19.66 5.89
C ARG A 305 -27.22 20.55 6.08
N GLU A 306 -27.45 21.83 6.36
CA GLU A 306 -26.37 22.78 6.62
C GLU A 306 -25.41 22.28 7.72
N ASN A 307 -24.12 22.54 7.52
CA ASN A 307 -23.03 22.12 8.43
C ASN A 307 -22.85 20.60 8.60
N SER A 308 -23.42 19.78 7.72
CA SER A 308 -23.17 18.33 7.71
C SER A 308 -21.69 18.01 7.52
N LYS A 309 -21.14 17.18 8.41
CA LYS A 309 -19.76 16.71 8.36
C LYS A 309 -19.73 15.22 8.10
N LEU A 310 -18.91 14.80 7.15
CA LEU A 310 -18.69 13.39 6.83
C LEU A 310 -17.24 13.01 7.04
N ALA A 311 -17.01 11.80 7.55
CA ALA A 311 -15.68 11.23 7.67
C ALA A 311 -15.00 11.15 6.30
N THR A 312 -13.71 11.46 6.26
CA THR A 312 -12.90 11.30 5.05
C THR A 312 -12.24 9.92 5.00
N PRO A 313 -11.88 9.41 3.80
CA PRO A 313 -11.21 8.13 3.65
C PRO A 313 -9.86 8.03 4.35
N PHE A 314 -9.20 9.14 4.67
CA PHE A 314 -7.88 9.17 5.32
C PHE A 314 -7.94 9.67 6.77
N GLY A 315 -9.14 9.76 7.34
CA GLY A 315 -9.39 10.24 8.69
C GLY A 315 -9.69 11.74 8.77
N GLY A 316 -10.41 12.14 9.82
CA GLY A 316 -10.93 13.50 9.98
C GLY A 316 -12.29 13.69 9.30
N GLU A 317 -12.82 14.92 9.40
CA GLU A 317 -14.15 15.27 8.92
C GLU A 317 -14.08 16.38 7.88
N GLN A 318 -14.93 16.28 6.87
CA GLN A 318 -15.10 17.30 5.84
C GLN A 318 -16.55 17.79 5.84
N SER A 319 -16.74 19.12 5.76
CA SER A 319 -18.06 19.70 5.52
C SER A 319 -18.51 19.37 4.09
N VAL A 320 -19.69 18.76 3.97
CA VAL A 320 -20.29 18.30 2.72
C VAL A 320 -21.72 18.80 2.68
N SER A 321 -22.09 19.48 1.60
CA SER A 321 -23.45 19.95 1.35
C SER A 321 -24.19 19.08 0.34
N ARG A 322 -23.47 18.50 -0.64
CA ARG A 322 -24.09 17.70 -1.70
C ARG A 322 -23.28 16.46 -2.02
N ILE A 323 -23.99 15.37 -2.26
CA ILE A 323 -23.42 14.11 -2.76
C ILE A 323 -24.10 13.78 -4.08
N TYR A 324 -23.29 13.51 -5.10
CA TYR A 324 -23.76 13.05 -6.41
C TYR A 324 -23.39 11.60 -6.62
N LEU A 325 -24.36 10.78 -7.03
CA LEU A 325 -24.20 9.36 -7.29
C LEU A 325 -24.45 9.06 -8.77
N SER A 326 -23.82 7.97 -9.22
CA SER A 326 -24.05 7.28 -10.48
C SER A 326 -24.69 5.94 -10.14
N LEU A 327 -25.90 5.67 -10.63
CA LEU A 327 -26.66 4.44 -10.33
C LEU A 327 -27.31 3.88 -11.59
N ASP A 328 -27.51 2.56 -11.66
CA ASP A 328 -28.19 1.94 -12.81
C ASP A 328 -29.70 2.23 -12.80
N HIS A 329 -30.31 2.18 -11.61
CA HIS A 329 -31.74 2.41 -11.40
C HIS A 329 -31.97 3.59 -10.44
N PRO A 330 -31.80 4.85 -10.91
CA PRO A 330 -31.85 6.02 -10.05
C PRO A 330 -33.23 6.23 -9.41
N ASP A 331 -34.34 5.99 -10.12
CA ASP A 331 -35.69 6.22 -9.55
C ASP A 331 -35.99 5.27 -8.40
N ALA A 332 -35.69 3.98 -8.57
CA ALA A 332 -35.88 2.98 -7.53
C ALA A 332 -35.08 3.31 -6.26
N PHE A 333 -33.86 3.84 -6.42
CA PHE A 333 -33.06 4.32 -5.30
C PHE A 333 -33.66 5.55 -4.63
N ILE A 334 -34.11 6.53 -5.41
CA ILE A 334 -34.72 7.77 -4.89
C ILE A 334 -35.97 7.44 -4.08
N ASP A 335 -36.84 6.58 -4.60
CA ASP A 335 -38.09 6.19 -3.93
C ASP A 335 -37.81 5.41 -2.64
N ALA A 336 -36.87 4.46 -2.68
CA ALA A 336 -36.47 3.70 -1.49
C ALA A 336 -35.82 4.59 -0.42
N LEU A 337 -34.98 5.56 -0.82
CA LEU A 337 -34.35 6.48 0.12
C LEU A 337 -35.41 7.41 0.75
N ARG A 338 -36.38 7.90 -0.03
CA ARG A 338 -37.47 8.74 0.50
C ARG A 338 -38.34 8.04 1.54
N GLN A 339 -38.48 6.72 1.45
CA GLN A 339 -39.21 5.94 2.47
C GLN A 339 -38.47 5.84 3.82
N ARG A 340 -37.16 6.16 3.84
CA ARG A 340 -36.31 6.11 5.04
C ARG A 340 -36.05 7.49 5.66
N LEU A 341 -36.43 8.57 4.96
CA LEU A 341 -36.37 9.96 5.42
C LEU A 341 -37.68 10.33 6.10
#